data_AF-A0A0P7TX09-F1
#
_entry.id   AF-A0A0P7TX09-F1
#
_cell.length_a   1.000
_cell.length_b   1.000
_cell.length_c   1.000
_cell.angle_alpha   90.00
_cell.angle_beta   90.00
_cell.angle_gamma   90.00
#
_symmetry.space_group_name_H-M   'P 1'
#
loop_
_entity.id
_entity.type
_entity.pdbx_description
1 polymer ?
#
loop_
_entity_poly.entity_id
_entity_poly.type
_entity_poly.pdbx_seq_one_letter_code
_entity_poly.pdbx_strand_id
1 'polypeptide(L)'
;MLNPVTAYPFLIVSDDGKQVKRGEKTKLNISSPQRYDSAPRKGLFDMSPRIGYYAIWWSANQLRVLTSPLTKVKISSRLRRVGIYVDCEEGQVVFYNAKAGSAVYAFSGEEFSEKMLPLFGTGDKDVPLVLVTPETNIPE
;
A
#
# COMPACT_ATOMS: atom_id res chain seq x y z
N MET A 1 3.22 -0.49 13.20
CA MET A 1 2.58 -1.82 13.17
C MET A 1 1.25 -1.72 12.43
N LEU A 2 0.79 -2.81 11.84
CA LEU A 2 -0.52 -2.93 11.21
C LEU A 2 -1.63 -2.85 12.25
N ASN A 3 -2.72 -2.15 11.93
CA ASN A 3 -3.85 -1.99 12.82
C ASN A 3 -4.94 -3.04 12.48
N PRO A 4 -5.17 -4.07 13.33
CA PRO A 4 -6.13 -5.13 13.06
C PRO A 4 -7.59 -4.64 13.09
N VAL A 5 -7.91 -3.57 13.83
CA VAL A 5 -9.24 -2.95 13.82
C VAL A 5 -9.56 -2.40 12.44
N THR A 6 -8.53 -1.97 11.70
CA THR A 6 -8.63 -1.51 10.31
C THR A 6 -8.33 -2.60 9.28
N ALA A 7 -8.26 -3.87 9.66
CA ALA A 7 -8.14 -4.94 8.68
C ALA A 7 -9.49 -5.14 7.96
N TYR A 8 -9.45 -5.54 6.69
CA TYR A 8 -10.64 -6.08 6.03
C TYR A 8 -10.95 -7.46 6.66
N PRO A 9 -12.22 -7.88 6.84
CA PRO A 9 -12.56 -9.08 7.61
C PRO A 9 -11.91 -10.40 7.15
N PHE A 10 -11.45 -10.48 5.90
CA PHE A 10 -10.75 -11.64 5.36
C PHE A 10 -9.22 -11.52 5.40
N LEU A 11 -8.68 -10.53 6.11
CA LEU A 11 -7.24 -10.39 6.32
C LEU A 11 -6.88 -10.88 7.72
N ILE A 12 -5.82 -11.69 7.79
CA ILE A 12 -5.22 -12.15 9.04
C ILE A 12 -3.96 -11.30 9.24
N VAL A 13 -3.93 -10.56 10.34
CA VAL A 13 -2.75 -9.79 10.78
C VAL A 13 -2.05 -10.61 11.86
N SER A 14 -0.72 -10.72 11.80
CA SER A 14 0.07 -11.42 12.83
C SER A 14 0.02 -10.70 14.18
N ASP A 15 0.26 -11.43 15.27
CA ASP A 15 0.22 -10.88 16.64
C ASP A 15 1.20 -9.72 16.86
N ASP A 16 2.35 -9.75 16.18
CA ASP A 16 3.36 -8.67 16.19
C ASP A 16 2.99 -7.46 15.32
N GLY A 17 1.86 -7.54 14.59
CA GLY A 17 1.39 -6.50 13.68
C GLY A 17 2.34 -6.20 12.52
N LYS A 18 3.24 -7.13 12.14
CA LYS A 18 4.20 -6.92 11.04
C LYS A 18 3.81 -7.66 9.76
N GLN A 19 2.85 -8.58 9.80
CA GLN A 19 2.49 -9.39 8.65
C GLN A 19 0.98 -9.34 8.40
N VAL A 20 0.60 -9.39 7.13
CA VAL A 20 -0.80 -9.57 6.72
C VAL A 20 -0.89 -10.51 5.55
N LYS A 21 -1.82 -11.46 5.61
CA LYS A 21 -2.19 -12.36 4.52
C LYS A 21 -3.69 -12.48 4.38
N ARG A 22 -4.16 -13.01 3.26
CA ARG A 22 -5.56 -13.35 3.09
C ARG A 22 -5.89 -14.63 3.86
N GLY A 23 -6.87 -14.54 4.75
CA GLY A 23 -7.45 -15.69 5.43
C GLY A 23 -8.47 -16.45 4.59
N GLU A 24 -8.99 -17.53 5.15
CA GLU A 24 -10.13 -18.23 4.58
C GLU A 24 -11.41 -17.43 4.76
N LYS A 25 -12.38 -17.66 3.86
CA LYS A 25 -13.66 -16.95 3.87
C LYS A 25 -14.56 -17.53 4.97
N THR A 26 -14.31 -17.22 6.23
CA THR A 26 -15.26 -17.52 7.30
C THR A 26 -16.36 -16.47 7.28
N LYS A 27 -17.63 -16.90 7.21
CA LYS A 27 -18.79 -16.03 7.49
C LYS A 27 -18.61 -15.51 8.92
N LEU A 28 -18.20 -14.26 9.06
CA LEU A 28 -18.21 -13.55 10.33
C LEU A 28 -18.85 -12.18 10.09
N ASN A 29 -20.03 -12.01 10.69
CA ASN A 29 -20.67 -10.73 10.91
C ASN A 29 -19.75 -9.92 11.83
N ILE A 30 -19.03 -8.94 11.29
CA ILE A 30 -18.29 -7.99 12.10
C ILE A 30 -18.60 -6.60 11.56
N SER A 31 -19.02 -5.74 12.50
CA SER A 31 -19.25 -4.32 12.31
C SER A 31 -18.15 -3.69 11.46
N SER A 32 -18.56 -2.81 10.55
CA SER A 32 -17.62 -2.04 9.73
C SER A 32 -16.56 -1.41 10.64
N PRO A 33 -15.27 -1.59 10.35
CA PRO A 33 -14.22 -0.83 11.00
C PRO A 33 -14.59 0.65 11.04
N GLN A 34 -14.67 1.24 12.23
CA GLN A 34 -14.75 2.69 12.35
C GLN A 34 -13.36 3.23 11.98
N ARG A 35 -13.25 3.85 10.80
CA ARG A 35 -12.01 4.41 10.28
C ARG A 35 -12.26 5.88 9.99
N TYR A 36 -11.54 6.75 10.70
CA TYR A 36 -11.65 8.19 10.59
C TYR A 36 -10.55 8.70 9.64
N ASP A 37 -10.85 8.77 8.34
CA ASP A 37 -10.14 9.58 7.34
C ASP A 37 -11.04 9.88 6.14
N SER A 38 -10.64 10.83 5.31
CA SER A 38 -11.42 11.42 4.20
C SER A 38 -11.55 10.53 2.97
N ALA A 39 -10.59 9.61 2.76
CA ALA A 39 -10.57 8.74 1.59
C ALA A 39 -11.75 7.75 1.59
N PRO A 40 -12.45 7.54 0.44
CA PRO A 40 -13.56 6.58 0.38
C PRO A 40 -13.06 5.17 0.63
N ARG A 41 -13.78 4.35 1.42
CA ARG A 41 -13.36 2.97 1.76
C ARG A 41 -14.42 1.89 1.52
N LYS A 42 -15.65 2.30 1.19
CA LYS A 42 -16.80 1.40 1.00
C LYS A 42 -17.19 1.36 -0.49
N GLY A 43 -17.53 0.18 -0.96
CA GLY A 43 -17.92 -0.05 -2.34
C GLY A 43 -16.73 -0.30 -3.27
N LEU A 44 -17.05 -0.46 -4.55
CA LEU A 44 -16.08 -0.59 -5.63
C LEU A 44 -15.86 0.78 -6.26
N PHE A 45 -14.64 1.28 -6.22
CA PHE A 45 -14.26 2.55 -6.83
C PHE A 45 -12.81 2.48 -7.32
N ASP A 46 -12.48 3.30 -8.30
CA ASP A 46 -11.13 3.38 -8.85
C ASP A 46 -10.25 4.26 -7.95
N MET A 47 -9.35 3.61 -7.21
CA MET A 47 -8.31 4.28 -6.44
C MET A 47 -7.46 5.16 -7.35
N SER A 48 -7.30 6.43 -6.99
CA SER A 48 -6.42 7.38 -7.66
C SER A 48 -5.99 8.52 -6.72
N PRO A 49 -4.93 9.28 -7.06
CA PRO A 49 -4.53 10.45 -6.27
C PRO A 49 -5.67 11.44 -6.04
N ARG A 50 -6.57 11.60 -7.03
CA ARG A 50 -7.74 12.48 -6.96
C ARG A 50 -8.66 12.19 -5.76
N ILE A 51 -8.70 10.94 -5.29
CA ILE A 51 -9.51 10.52 -4.14
C ILE A 51 -8.64 10.07 -2.95
N GLY A 52 -7.40 10.55 -2.88
CA GLY A 52 -6.50 10.34 -1.75
C GLY A 52 -5.70 9.03 -1.77
N TYR A 53 -5.65 8.33 -2.90
CA TYR A 53 -4.94 7.05 -3.02
C TYR A 53 -3.66 7.16 -3.84
N TYR A 54 -2.53 6.98 -3.18
CA TYR A 54 -1.19 6.91 -3.79
C TYR A 54 -0.65 5.50 -3.62
N ALA A 55 -0.89 4.64 -4.61
CA ALA A 55 -0.59 3.21 -4.47
C ALA A 55 -0.13 2.56 -5.77
N ILE A 56 0.62 1.47 -5.60
CA ILE A 56 0.93 0.51 -6.64
C ILE A 56 0.23 -0.82 -6.35
N TRP A 57 -0.16 -1.52 -7.40
CA TRP A 57 -0.90 -2.79 -7.31
C TRP A 57 -0.30 -3.81 -8.25
N TRP A 58 -0.08 -5.02 -7.74
CA TRP A 58 0.36 -6.16 -8.55
C TRP A 58 -0.83 -7.05 -8.89
N SER A 59 -1.13 -7.20 -10.17
CA SER A 59 -2.15 -8.14 -10.65
C SER A 59 -1.81 -8.69 -12.02
N ALA A 60 -2.21 -9.94 -12.29
CA ALA A 60 -2.02 -10.61 -13.58
C ALA A 60 -0.58 -10.47 -14.15
N ASN A 61 0.43 -10.68 -13.30
CA ASN A 61 1.86 -10.54 -13.62
C ASN A 61 2.29 -9.14 -14.09
N GLN A 62 1.55 -8.10 -13.72
CA GLN A 62 1.87 -6.71 -14.04
C GLN A 62 1.83 -5.86 -12.77
N LEU A 63 2.84 -5.00 -12.61
CA LEU A 63 2.76 -3.89 -11.67
C LEU A 63 2.06 -2.71 -12.33
N ARG A 64 1.10 -2.16 -11.62
CA ARG A 64 0.38 -0.97 -12.03
C ARG A 64 0.47 0.09 -10.95
N VAL A 65 0.51 1.34 -11.39
CA VAL A 65 0.34 2.50 -10.52
C VAL A 65 -1.11 2.94 -10.66
N LEU A 66 -1.77 3.18 -9.52
CA LEU A 66 -3.17 3.57 -9.46
C LEU A 66 -3.34 5.06 -9.80
N THR A 67 -2.90 5.47 -10.99
CA THR A 67 -3.24 6.78 -11.58
C THR A 67 -4.56 6.69 -12.35
N SER A 68 -5.09 7.84 -12.77
CA SER A 68 -6.21 7.91 -13.71
C SER A 68 -5.75 8.66 -14.97
N PRO A 69 -5.55 7.98 -16.12
CA PRO A 69 -5.70 6.54 -16.34
C PRO A 69 -4.61 5.70 -15.66
N LEU A 70 -4.83 4.39 -15.49
CA LEU A 70 -3.86 3.47 -14.87
C LEU A 70 -2.54 3.43 -15.64
N THR A 71 -1.43 3.64 -14.92
CA THR A 71 -0.08 3.57 -15.50
C THR A 71 0.50 2.18 -15.33
N LYS A 72 0.99 1.58 -16.42
CA LYS A 72 1.71 0.30 -16.39
C LYS A 72 3.19 0.56 -16.17
N VAL A 73 3.79 -0.12 -15.20
CA VAL A 73 5.23 0.01 -14.92
C VAL A 73 5.96 -1.21 -15.48
N LYS A 74 6.97 -0.97 -16.31
CA LYS A 74 7.90 -2.01 -16.73
C LYS A 74 8.93 -2.20 -15.62
N ILE A 75 8.95 -3.36 -15.00
CA ILE A 75 10.00 -3.70 -14.04
C ILE A 75 11.03 -4.59 -14.72
N SER A 76 12.28 -4.11 -14.77
CA SER A 76 13.42 -4.83 -15.37
C SER A 76 13.97 -5.93 -14.45
N SER A 77 13.63 -5.90 -13.16
CA SER A 77 14.10 -6.86 -12.16
C SER A 77 12.96 -7.31 -11.25
N ARG A 78 13.12 -8.43 -10.57
CA ARG A 78 12.08 -8.95 -9.67
C ARG A 78 11.91 -8.04 -8.45
N LEU A 79 10.76 -7.39 -8.35
CA LEU A 79 10.42 -6.53 -7.21
C LEU A 79 10.07 -7.40 -5.99
N ARG A 80 11.05 -7.61 -5.10
CA ARG A 80 10.90 -8.43 -3.88
C ARG A 80 10.66 -7.61 -2.62
N ARG A 81 11.18 -6.38 -2.60
CA ARG A 81 11.07 -5.45 -1.49
C ARG A 81 10.85 -4.06 -2.08
N VAL A 82 9.81 -3.41 -1.61
CA VAL A 82 9.46 -2.04 -2.00
C VAL A 82 9.69 -1.17 -0.79
N GLY A 83 10.48 -0.12 -0.96
CA GLY A 83 10.50 0.97 -0.01
C GLY A 83 9.61 2.10 -0.49
N ILE A 84 9.09 2.87 0.47
CA ILE A 84 8.17 3.97 0.24
C ILE A 84 8.72 5.17 0.99
N TYR A 85 8.95 6.25 0.27
CA TYR A 85 9.30 7.56 0.81
C TYR A 85 8.10 8.50 0.61
N VAL A 86 7.79 9.32 1.61
CA VAL A 86 6.70 10.28 1.57
C VAL A 86 7.24 11.62 2.04
N ASP A 87 7.07 12.63 1.19
CA ASP A 87 7.33 14.02 1.50
C ASP A 87 5.99 14.76 1.50
N CYS A 88 5.55 15.20 2.68
CA CYS A 88 4.24 15.85 2.80
C CYS A 88 4.28 17.30 2.31
N GLU A 89 5.39 18.00 2.54
CA GLU A 89 5.55 19.41 2.18
C GLU A 89 5.65 19.54 0.65
N GLU A 90 6.42 18.66 0.01
CA GLU A 90 6.59 18.64 -1.45
C GLU A 90 5.51 17.80 -2.19
N GLY A 91 4.55 17.23 -1.46
CA GLY A 91 3.47 16.43 -2.07
C GLY A 91 3.97 15.18 -2.81
N GLN A 92 5.05 14.55 -2.34
CA GLN A 92 5.69 13.43 -3.02
C GLN A 92 5.42 12.08 -2.35
N VAL A 93 5.21 11.06 -3.18
CA VAL A 93 5.26 9.65 -2.77
C VAL A 93 6.12 8.88 -3.75
N VAL A 94 7.25 8.34 -3.29
CA VAL A 94 8.21 7.63 -4.12
C VAL A 94 8.26 6.16 -3.71
N PHE A 95 8.01 5.28 -4.69
CA PHE A 95 8.19 3.83 -4.56
C PHE A 95 9.53 3.44 -5.18
N TYR A 96 10.34 2.68 -4.46
CA TYR A 96 11.64 2.21 -4.96
C TYR A 96 11.82 0.71 -4.74
N ASN A 97 12.61 0.09 -5.61
CA ASN A 97 13.06 -1.28 -5.41
C ASN A 97 14.19 -1.26 -4.38
N ALA A 98 13.88 -1.61 -3.13
CA ALA A 98 14.82 -1.52 -2.02
C ALA A 98 16.05 -2.44 -2.17
N LYS A 99 16.00 -3.42 -3.07
CA LYS A 99 17.18 -4.26 -3.37
C LYS A 99 18.06 -3.65 -4.45
N ALA A 100 17.46 -3.04 -5.47
CA ALA A 100 18.20 -2.46 -6.60
C ALA A 100 18.59 -0.99 -6.39
N GLY A 101 18.00 -0.32 -5.39
CA GLY A 101 18.20 1.12 -5.16
C GLY A 101 17.58 2.01 -6.25
N SER A 102 16.74 1.46 -7.13
CA SER A 102 16.17 2.17 -8.27
C SER A 102 14.72 2.60 -7.99
N ALA A 103 14.36 3.81 -8.41
CA ALA A 103 12.96 4.25 -8.41
C ALA A 103 12.09 3.31 -9.26
N VAL A 104 10.90 3.00 -8.75
CA VAL A 104 9.84 2.27 -9.46
C VAL A 104 8.84 3.27 -10.03
N TYR A 105 8.41 4.23 -9.21
CA TYR A 105 7.51 5.30 -9.60
C TYR A 105 7.52 6.42 -8.55
N ALA A 106 7.33 7.66 -8.98
CA ALA A 106 7.14 8.82 -8.11
C ALA A 106 5.84 9.53 -8.46
N PHE A 107 5.00 9.74 -7.46
CA PHE A 107 3.92 10.73 -7.52
C PHE A 107 4.47 12.08 -7.10
N SER A 108 4.06 13.12 -7.80
CA SER A 108 4.36 14.52 -7.45
C SER A 108 3.06 15.32 -7.56
N GLY A 109 2.92 16.33 -6.72
CA GLY A 109 1.76 17.20 -6.68
C GLY A 109 2.01 18.39 -5.77
N GLU A 110 0.93 18.97 -5.25
CA GLU A 110 0.97 20.00 -4.22
C GLU A 110 1.08 19.36 -2.81
N GLU A 111 1.38 20.19 -1.81
CA GLU A 111 1.45 19.81 -0.40
C GLU A 111 0.25 18.94 0.05
N PHE A 112 0.54 17.88 0.82
CA PHE A 112 -0.50 17.05 1.43
C PHE A 112 -1.07 17.73 2.68
N SER A 113 -2.26 18.35 2.53
CA SER A 113 -2.98 18.99 3.64
C SER A 113 -3.69 18.01 4.58
N GLU A 114 -3.87 16.75 4.17
CA GLU A 114 -4.51 15.71 4.98
C GLU A 114 -3.50 14.68 5.49
N LYS A 115 -3.83 14.06 6.62
CA LYS A 115 -2.98 13.02 7.22
C LYS A 115 -2.86 11.81 6.30
N MET A 116 -1.64 11.54 5.86
CA MET A 116 -1.30 10.34 5.10
C MET A 116 -1.23 9.11 6.01
N LEU A 117 -1.90 8.03 5.61
CA LEU A 117 -1.89 6.75 6.32
C LEU A 117 -1.38 5.62 5.41
N PRO A 118 -0.54 4.71 5.93
CA PRO A 118 -0.13 3.54 5.17
C PRO A 118 -1.32 2.66 4.76
N LEU A 119 -1.34 2.25 3.50
CA LEU A 119 -2.32 1.32 2.94
C LEU A 119 -1.64 0.03 2.52
N PHE A 120 -2.14 -1.11 3.02
CA PHE A 120 -1.67 -2.43 2.63
C PHE A 120 -2.85 -3.29 2.19
N GLY A 121 -2.69 -4.02 1.09
CA GLY A 121 -3.69 -4.94 0.57
C GLY A 121 -3.04 -6.14 -0.08
N THR A 122 -3.56 -7.34 0.18
CA THR A 122 -3.10 -8.57 -0.45
C THR A 122 -4.28 -9.47 -0.76
N GLY A 123 -4.20 -10.14 -1.91
CA GLY A 123 -5.10 -11.23 -2.29
C GLY A 123 -4.50 -12.62 -2.06
N ASP A 124 -3.23 -12.69 -1.65
CA ASP A 124 -2.44 -13.92 -1.52
C ASP A 124 -2.70 -14.58 -0.16
N LYS A 125 -2.94 -15.90 -0.21
CA LYS A 125 -3.26 -16.72 0.96
C LYS A 125 -2.01 -17.33 1.60
N ASP A 126 -0.97 -17.52 0.79
CA ASP A 126 0.20 -18.33 1.14
C ASP A 126 1.38 -17.43 1.46
N VAL A 127 1.52 -16.33 0.73
CA VAL A 127 2.63 -15.38 0.89
C VAL A 127 2.15 -14.10 1.57
N PRO A 128 2.51 -13.86 2.85
CA PRO A 128 2.15 -12.63 3.54
C PRO A 128 2.90 -11.42 2.97
N LEU A 129 2.26 -10.25 3.04
CA LEU A 129 3.00 -8.99 3.04
C LEU A 129 3.65 -8.81 4.41
N VAL A 130 4.92 -8.45 4.40
CA VAL A 130 5.74 -8.30 5.61
C VAL A 130 6.27 -6.87 5.68
N LEU A 131 5.99 -6.19 6.78
CA LEU A 131 6.61 -4.93 7.14
C LEU A 131 8.02 -5.22 7.67
N VAL A 132 9.01 -4.73 6.96
CA VAL A 132 10.42 -4.83 7.35
C VAL A 132 10.83 -3.50 7.94
N THR A 133 11.47 -3.52 9.10
CA THR A 133 12.14 -2.34 9.64
C THR A 133 13.33 -2.00 8.74
N PRO A 134 13.48 -0.74 8.29
CA PRO A 134 14.64 -0.35 7.50
C PRO A 134 15.92 -0.70 8.26
N GLU A 135 16.87 -1.33 7.59
CA GLU A 135 18.27 -1.24 8.02
C GLU A 135 18.64 0.25 7.85
N THR A 136 19.20 0.88 8.88
CA THR A 136 19.56 2.31 8.88
C THR A 136 20.64 2.58 7.82
N ASN A 137 20.20 2.77 6.58
CA ASN A 137 20.94 3.31 5.45
C ASN A 137 19.91 4.09 4.62
N ILE A 138 19.46 5.21 5.17
CA ILE A 138 18.72 6.21 4.39
C ILE A 138 19.80 6.87 3.52
N PRO A 139 19.72 6.80 2.18
CA PRO A 139 20.60 7.59 1.34
C PRO A 139 20.28 9.07 1.58
N GLU A 140 21.33 9.86 1.88
CA GLU A 140 21.28 11.33 1.86
C GLU A 140 20.88 11.86 0.48
#